data_AF-A0A2I0QLS2-F1
#
_entry.id   AF-A0A2I0QLS2-F1
#
_cell.length_a   1.000
_cell.length_b   1.000
_cell.length_c   1.000
_cell.angle_alpha   90.00
_cell.angle_beta   90.00
_cell.angle_gamma   90.00
#
_symmetry.space_group_name_H-M   'P 1'
#
loop_
_entity.id
_entity.type
_entity.pdbx_description
1 polymer ?
#
loop_
_entity_poly.entity_id
_entity_poly.type
_entity_poly.pdbx_seq_one_letter_code
_entity_poly.pdbx_strand_id
1 'polypeptide(L)'
;MEFSEKMGLTQNEGAYYFLISRLIERIADHAVKIAKASLFVMDEGISADMTGMLSSQSETALKIFSRSFDAWTKKDINLANNNIDSIEKLISDCETIKKEILRKNYKSVTYISSIIESIRRAGEYSADMSEITINYLVDDKI
;
A
#
# COMPACT_ATOMS: atom_id res chain seq x y z
N MET A 1 -10.98 27.51 -19.47
CA MET A 1 -9.65 27.10 -19.04
C MET A 1 -9.82 26.16 -17.86
N GLU A 2 -9.70 24.87 -18.12
CA GLU A 2 -9.79 23.85 -17.08
C GLU A 2 -8.60 23.98 -16.11
N PHE A 3 -8.72 23.43 -14.90
CA PHE A 3 -7.70 23.58 -13.86
C PHE A 3 -6.33 23.00 -14.26
N SER A 4 -6.33 21.91 -15.04
CA SER A 4 -5.15 21.26 -15.63
C SER A 4 -4.37 22.19 -16.57
N GLU A 5 -5.07 22.91 -17.45
CA GLU A 5 -4.44 23.83 -18.41
C GLU A 5 -3.68 24.97 -17.71
N LYS A 6 -4.21 25.45 -16.58
CA LYS A 6 -3.53 26.47 -15.75
C LYS A 6 -2.25 25.96 -15.10
N MET A 7 -2.12 24.64 -14.93
CA MET A 7 -0.93 23.97 -14.39
C MET A 7 0.06 23.54 -15.49
N GLY A 8 -0.24 23.82 -16.77
CA GLY A 8 0.56 23.34 -17.89
C GLY A 8 0.43 21.84 -18.14
N LEU A 9 -0.67 21.22 -17.67
CA LEU A 9 -0.97 19.80 -17.84
C LEU A 9 -2.07 19.60 -18.88
N THR A 10 -1.97 18.52 -19.64
CA THR A 10 -3.08 18.02 -20.45
C THR A 10 -4.20 17.49 -19.55
N GLN A 11 -5.42 17.40 -20.12
CA GLN A 11 -6.55 16.80 -19.41
C GLN A 11 -6.27 15.34 -19.03
N ASN A 12 -5.57 14.60 -19.89
CA ASN A 12 -5.17 13.23 -19.64
C ASN A 12 -4.21 13.11 -18.45
N GLU A 13 -3.14 13.92 -18.43
CA GLU A 13 -2.20 13.96 -17.31
C GLU A 13 -2.91 14.31 -16.00
N GLY A 14 -3.84 15.28 -16.03
CA GLY A 14 -4.66 15.64 -14.88
C GLY A 14 -5.45 14.46 -14.32
N ALA A 15 -6.02 13.62 -15.19
CA ALA A 15 -6.73 12.41 -14.78
C ALA A 15 -5.80 11.39 -14.11
N TYR A 16 -4.61 11.17 -14.65
CA TYR A 16 -3.62 10.26 -14.07
C TYR A 16 -3.12 10.73 -12.69
N TYR A 17 -2.79 12.02 -12.53
CA TYR A 17 -2.43 12.58 -11.23
C TYR A 17 -3.57 12.46 -10.22
N PHE A 18 -4.81 12.67 -10.65
CA PHE A 18 -5.98 12.46 -9.79
C PHE A 18 -6.09 11.01 -9.32
N LEU A 19 -5.95 10.02 -10.22
CA LEU A 19 -6.00 8.61 -9.86
C LEU A 19 -4.95 8.23 -8.81
N ILE A 20 -3.70 8.68 -9.01
CA ILE A 20 -2.60 8.44 -8.08
C ILE A 20 -2.84 9.11 -6.73
N SER A 21 -3.32 10.36 -6.72
CA SER A 21 -3.61 11.07 -5.48
C SER A 21 -4.63 10.34 -4.61
N ARG A 22 -5.65 9.71 -5.21
CA ARG A 22 -6.63 8.88 -4.49
C ARG A 22 -6.01 7.61 -3.90
N LEU A 23 -5.05 7.00 -4.58
CA LEU A 23 -4.37 5.82 -4.04
C LEU A 23 -3.49 6.18 -2.84
N ILE A 24 -2.77 7.29 -2.92
CA ILE A 24 -1.99 7.83 -1.80
C ILE A 24 -2.90 8.12 -0.60
N GLU A 25 -4.03 8.76 -0.84
CA GLU A 25 -5.02 9.05 0.20
C GLU A 25 -5.54 7.76 0.86
N ARG A 26 -5.91 6.74 0.08
CA ARG A 26 -6.34 5.44 0.61
C ARG A 26 -5.26 4.75 1.46
N ILE A 27 -3.99 4.83 1.04
CA ILE A 27 -2.85 4.31 1.81
C ILE A 27 -2.74 5.06 3.15
N ALA A 28 -2.83 6.39 3.13
CA ALA A 28 -2.81 7.21 4.34
C ALA A 28 -3.98 6.86 5.28
N ASP A 29 -5.16 6.61 4.74
CA ASP A 29 -6.34 6.17 5.48
C ASP A 29 -6.11 4.83 6.21
N HIS A 30 -5.40 3.90 5.57
CA HIS A 30 -4.97 2.65 6.21
C HIS A 30 -3.88 2.84 7.26
N ALA A 31 -2.97 3.80 7.08
CA ALA A 31 -2.01 4.17 8.13
C ALA A 31 -2.73 4.67 9.39
N VAL A 32 -3.79 5.47 9.24
CA VAL A 32 -4.64 5.92 10.37
C VAL A 32 -5.35 4.73 11.03
N LYS A 33 -5.85 3.76 10.25
CA LYS A 33 -6.47 2.54 10.80
C LYS A 33 -5.48 1.71 11.62
N ILE A 34 -4.24 1.56 11.13
CA ILE A 34 -3.16 0.89 11.87
C ILE A 34 -2.92 1.61 13.20
N ALA A 35 -2.69 2.93 13.17
CA ALA A 35 -2.39 3.70 14.37
C ALA A 35 -3.50 3.59 15.43
N LYS A 36 -4.77 3.65 15.02
CA LYS A 36 -5.93 3.48 15.92
C LYS A 36 -6.01 2.07 16.50
N ALA A 37 -5.82 1.04 15.67
CA ALA A 37 -5.85 -0.35 16.14
C ALA A 37 -4.67 -0.69 17.07
N SER A 38 -3.49 -0.09 16.83
CA SER A 38 -2.30 -0.27 17.68
C SER A 38 -2.53 0.16 19.13
N LEU A 39 -3.37 1.16 19.39
CA LEU A 39 -3.70 1.58 20.77
C LEU A 39 -4.31 0.43 21.58
N PHE A 40 -5.24 -0.32 20.99
CA PHE A 40 -5.87 -1.47 21.64
C PHE A 40 -4.95 -2.69 21.74
N VAL A 41 -4.06 -2.87 20.76
CA VAL A 41 -3.05 -3.93 20.78
C VAL A 41 -2.02 -3.69 21.89
N MET A 42 -1.63 -2.43 22.14
CA MET A 42 -0.72 -2.07 23.22
C MET A 42 -1.33 -2.28 24.61
N ASP A 43 -2.63 -2.02 24.77
CA ASP A 43 -3.35 -2.20 26.05
C ASP A 43 -3.50 -3.68 26.44
N GLU A 44 -3.90 -4.53 25.48
CA GLU A 44 -4.09 -5.97 25.70
C GLU A 44 -2.78 -6.78 25.64
N GLY A 45 -1.76 -6.23 24.98
CA GLY A 45 -0.45 -6.85 24.78
C GLY A 45 -0.42 -7.92 23.69
N ILE A 46 0.71 -7.99 22.97
CA ILE A 46 1.06 -9.08 22.04
C ILE A 46 2.52 -9.50 22.26
N SER A 47 2.92 -10.67 21.76
CA SER A 47 4.30 -11.11 21.88
C SER A 47 5.24 -10.24 21.04
N ALA A 48 6.52 -10.15 21.47
CA ALA A 48 7.57 -9.45 20.72
C ALA A 48 7.70 -9.99 19.29
N ASP A 49 7.62 -11.31 19.11
CA ASP A 49 7.63 -11.97 17.80
C ASP A 49 6.51 -11.47 16.89
N MET A 50 5.27 -11.37 17.41
CA MET A 50 4.13 -10.89 16.62
C MET A 50 4.31 -9.41 16.25
N THR A 51 4.83 -8.61 17.17
CA THR A 51 5.18 -7.21 16.89
C THR A 51 6.20 -7.12 15.76
N GLY A 52 7.27 -7.92 15.83
CA GLY A 52 8.30 -7.99 14.79
C GLY A 52 7.76 -8.41 13.42
N MET A 53 6.86 -9.40 13.37
CA MET A 53 6.20 -9.83 12.14
C MET A 53 5.36 -8.71 11.52
N LEU A 54 4.53 -8.03 12.33
CA LEU A 54 3.71 -6.90 11.86
C LEU A 54 4.57 -5.75 11.35
N SER A 55 5.63 -5.38 12.08
CA SER A 55 6.58 -4.35 11.67
C SER A 55 7.27 -4.71 10.34
N SER A 56 7.74 -5.95 10.20
CA SER A 56 8.39 -6.42 8.97
C SER A 56 7.46 -6.35 7.75
N GLN A 57 6.18 -6.68 7.92
CA GLN A 57 5.21 -6.59 6.81
C GLN A 57 4.83 -5.14 6.52
N SER A 58 4.72 -4.29 7.54
CA SER A 58 4.53 -2.85 7.36
C SER A 58 5.68 -2.21 6.58
N GLU A 59 6.93 -2.58 6.88
CA GLU A 59 8.11 -2.12 6.12
C GLU A 59 8.09 -2.63 4.68
N THR A 60 7.64 -3.86 4.46
CA THR A 60 7.50 -4.43 3.12
C THR A 60 6.46 -3.64 2.30
N ALA A 61 5.29 -3.37 2.85
CA ALA A 61 4.28 -2.53 2.21
C ALA A 61 4.81 -1.12 1.90
N LEU A 62 5.56 -0.51 2.83
CA LEU A 62 6.18 0.81 2.62
C LEU A 62 7.22 0.80 1.49
N LYS A 63 8.02 -0.27 1.37
CA LYS A 63 8.97 -0.45 0.26
C LYS A 63 8.24 -0.56 -1.08
N ILE A 64 7.14 -1.31 -1.15
CA ILE A 64 6.31 -1.44 -2.37
C ILE A 64 5.73 -0.06 -2.75
N PHE A 65 5.23 0.69 -1.77
CA PHE A 65 4.74 2.06 -1.99
C PHE A 65 5.85 3.00 -2.51
N SER A 66 7.01 2.99 -1.87
CA SER A 66 8.13 3.83 -2.30
C SER A 66 8.56 3.50 -3.73
N ARG A 67 8.59 2.22 -4.10
CA ARG A 67 8.95 1.77 -5.45
C ARG A 67 7.90 2.15 -6.49
N SER A 68 6.61 2.09 -6.18
CA SER A 68 5.55 2.54 -7.11
C SER A 68 5.60 4.06 -7.33
N PHE A 69 5.86 4.82 -6.26
CA PHE A 69 6.04 6.27 -6.35
C PHE A 69 7.30 6.65 -7.15
N ASP A 70 8.41 5.94 -6.93
CA ASP A 70 9.63 6.10 -7.72
C ASP A 70 9.40 5.77 -9.19
N ALA A 71 8.67 4.69 -9.50
CA ALA A 71 8.35 4.32 -10.88
C ALA A 71 7.55 5.42 -11.58
N TRP A 72 6.54 5.99 -10.91
CA TRP A 72 5.74 7.09 -11.43
C TRP A 72 6.57 8.35 -11.71
N THR A 73 7.39 8.76 -10.74
CA THR A 73 8.18 10.00 -10.84
C THR A 73 9.31 9.90 -11.85
N LYS A 74 9.97 8.74 -11.92
CA LYS A 74 11.08 8.46 -12.85
C LYS A 74 10.60 7.99 -14.23
N LYS A 75 9.29 7.78 -14.41
CA LYS A 75 8.70 7.25 -15.65
C LYS A 75 9.31 5.89 -16.03
N ASP A 76 9.54 5.04 -15.02
CA ASP A 76 10.22 3.76 -15.17
C ASP A 76 9.22 2.59 -15.19
N ILE A 77 8.91 2.13 -16.40
CA ILE A 77 7.97 1.02 -16.63
C ILE A 77 8.49 -0.33 -16.10
N ASN A 78 9.82 -0.53 -16.08
CA ASN A 78 10.41 -1.78 -15.58
C ASN A 78 10.33 -1.82 -14.05
N LEU A 79 10.60 -0.69 -13.39
CA LEU A 79 10.43 -0.58 -11.95
C LEU A 79 8.98 -0.81 -11.54
N ALA A 80 8.01 -0.27 -12.28
CA ALA A 80 6.58 -0.50 -12.03
C ALA A 80 6.21 -1.99 -12.16
N ASN A 81 6.59 -2.65 -13.26
CA ASN A 81 6.34 -4.07 -13.46
C ASN A 81 6.95 -4.94 -12.35
N ASN A 82 8.24 -4.75 -12.05
CA ASN A 82 8.93 -5.49 -11.00
C ASN A 82 8.35 -5.24 -9.59
N ASN A 83 7.64 -4.13 -9.40
CA ASN A 83 7.00 -3.81 -8.13
C ASN A 83 5.67 -4.55 -7.97
N ILE A 84 4.91 -4.75 -9.05
CA ILE A 84 3.69 -5.57 -9.05
C ILE A 84 4.03 -6.99 -8.57
N ASP A 85 5.07 -7.63 -9.10
CA ASP A 85 5.47 -8.98 -8.70
C ASP A 85 5.79 -9.09 -7.19
N SER A 86 6.29 -8.01 -6.59
CA SER A 86 6.67 -8.01 -5.17
C SER A 86 5.47 -8.07 -4.21
N ILE A 87 4.24 -7.86 -4.70
CA ILE A 87 3.04 -7.88 -3.87
C ILE A 87 2.59 -9.29 -3.48
N GLU A 88 2.83 -10.29 -4.33
CA GLU A 88 2.38 -11.65 -4.08
C GLU A 88 2.95 -12.19 -2.76
N LYS A 89 4.22 -11.84 -2.50
CA LYS A 89 4.89 -12.18 -1.25
C LYS A 89 4.22 -11.51 -0.05
N LEU A 90 3.92 -10.21 -0.13
CA LEU A 90 3.25 -9.48 0.96
C LEU A 90 1.88 -10.09 1.28
N ILE A 91 1.09 -10.42 0.26
CA ILE A 91 -0.23 -11.04 0.43
C ILE A 91 -0.09 -12.39 1.13
N SER A 92 0.84 -13.23 0.67
CA SER A 92 1.10 -14.55 1.23
C SER A 92 1.56 -14.50 2.70
N ASP A 93 2.47 -13.58 3.00
CA ASP A 93 2.96 -13.36 4.37
C ASP A 93 1.83 -12.86 5.28
N CYS A 94 1.02 -11.89 4.84
CA CYS A 94 -0.13 -11.38 5.59
C CYS A 94 -1.15 -12.48 5.89
N GLU A 95 -1.49 -13.33 4.92
CA GLU A 95 -2.38 -14.48 5.12
C GLU A 95 -1.80 -15.51 6.10
N THR A 96 -0.47 -15.70 6.08
CA THR A 96 0.22 -16.56 7.04
C THR A 96 0.08 -16.03 8.47
N ILE A 97 0.36 -14.75 8.68
CA ILE A 97 0.21 -14.10 10.01
C ILE A 97 -1.24 -14.17 10.48
N LYS A 98 -2.21 -13.95 9.58
CA LYS A 98 -3.64 -14.02 9.89
C LYS A 98 -4.04 -15.41 10.42
N LYS A 99 -3.47 -16.48 9.86
CA LYS A 99 -3.67 -17.84 10.36
C LYS A 99 -3.02 -18.06 11.73
N GLU A 100 -1.85 -17.48 11.98
CA GLU A 100 -1.16 -17.60 13.26
C GLU A 100 -1.91 -16.92 14.42
N ILE A 101 -2.44 -15.73 14.21
CA ILE A 101 -3.17 -14.99 15.27
C ILE A 101 -4.44 -15.72 15.71
N LEU A 102 -5.10 -16.43 14.79
CA LEU A 102 -6.28 -17.25 15.09
C LEU A 102 -5.91 -18.47 15.96
N ARG A 103 -4.72 -19.03 15.77
CA ARG A 103 -4.23 -20.17 16.58
C ARG A 103 -3.81 -19.75 17.99
N LYS A 104 -3.27 -18.54 18.15
CA LYS A 104 -2.75 -18.03 19.43
C LYS A 104 -3.82 -17.39 20.34
N ASN A 105 -5.04 -17.20 19.85
CA ASN A 105 -6.21 -16.73 20.60
C ASN A 105 -5.96 -15.41 21.39
N TYR A 106 -5.36 -14.42 20.73
CA TYR A 106 -5.14 -13.09 21.32
C TYR A 106 -6.48 -12.40 21.65
N LYS A 107 -6.57 -11.73 22.81
CA LYS A 107 -7.75 -10.91 23.16
C LYS A 107 -8.00 -9.79 22.16
N SER A 108 -6.93 -9.22 21.61
CA SER A 108 -6.95 -8.17 20.59
C SER A 108 -7.00 -8.68 19.14
N VAL A 109 -7.39 -9.95 18.90
CA VAL A 109 -7.35 -10.60 17.57
C VAL A 109 -8.02 -9.79 16.45
N THR A 110 -9.14 -9.12 16.73
CA THR A 110 -9.85 -8.28 15.75
C THR A 110 -9.01 -7.05 15.37
N TYR A 111 -8.34 -6.42 16.33
CA TYR A 111 -7.47 -5.26 16.10
C TYR A 111 -6.21 -5.67 15.34
N ILE A 112 -5.59 -6.80 15.70
CA ILE A 112 -4.44 -7.34 14.97
C ILE A 112 -4.83 -7.67 13.53
N SER A 113 -6.00 -8.29 13.32
CA SER A 113 -6.53 -8.59 11.98
C SER A 113 -6.74 -7.31 11.16
N SER A 114 -7.20 -6.23 11.79
CA SER A 114 -7.37 -4.92 11.15
C SER A 114 -6.05 -4.29 10.73
N ILE A 115 -4.99 -4.45 11.52
CA ILE A 115 -3.63 -4.01 11.18
C ILE A 115 -3.11 -4.80 9.97
N ILE A 116 -3.17 -6.13 10.01
CA ILE A 116 -2.71 -7.00 8.90
C ILE A 116 -3.43 -6.64 7.61
N GLU A 117 -4.75 -6.49 7.68
CA GLU A 117 -5.55 -6.10 6.52
C GLU A 117 -5.14 -4.73 5.98
N SER A 118 -4.89 -3.75 6.87
CA SER A 118 -4.47 -2.42 6.44
C SER A 118 -3.07 -2.40 5.80
N ILE A 119 -2.15 -3.22 6.29
CA ILE A 119 -0.83 -3.43 5.67
C ILE A 119 -0.99 -4.02 4.26
N ARG A 120 -1.81 -5.07 4.12
CA ARG A 120 -2.10 -5.69 2.82
C ARG A 120 -2.68 -4.67 1.84
N ARG A 121 -3.71 -3.91 2.26
CA ARG A 121 -4.36 -2.89 1.42
C ARG A 121 -3.39 -1.78 0.99
N ALA A 122 -2.47 -1.37 1.86
CA ALA A 122 -1.44 -0.40 1.49
C ALA A 122 -0.53 -0.92 0.36
N GLY A 123 -0.16 -2.21 0.42
CA GLY A 123 0.53 -2.89 -0.67
C GLY A 123 -0.30 -2.93 -1.96
N GLU A 124 -1.56 -3.36 -1.88
CA GLU A 124 -2.46 -3.47 -3.05
C GLU A 124 -2.65 -2.14 -3.78
N TYR A 125 -2.91 -1.06 -3.05
CA TYR A 125 -2.99 0.27 -3.67
C TYR A 125 -1.66 0.73 -4.27
N SER A 126 -0.53 0.23 -3.78
CA SER A 126 0.78 0.51 -4.37
C SER A 126 1.01 -0.27 -5.68
N ALA A 127 0.45 -1.47 -5.80
CA ALA A 127 0.41 -2.21 -7.06
C ALA A 127 -0.50 -1.51 -8.08
N ASP A 128 -1.70 -1.08 -7.68
CA ASP A 128 -2.60 -0.28 -8.53
C ASP A 128 -1.90 0.98 -9.07
N MET A 129 -1.07 1.64 -8.25
CA MET A 129 -0.29 2.80 -8.67
C MET A 129 0.79 2.43 -9.72
N SER A 130 1.38 1.25 -9.59
CA SER A 130 2.36 0.72 -10.56
C SER A 130 1.67 0.42 -11.90
N GLU A 131 0.47 -0.16 -11.87
CA GLU A 131 -0.35 -0.39 -13.06
C GLU A 131 -0.73 0.92 -13.76
N ILE A 132 -1.18 1.92 -13.00
CA ILE A 132 -1.49 3.26 -13.54
C ILE A 132 -0.25 3.88 -14.20
N THR A 133 0.93 3.69 -13.60
CA THR A 133 2.19 4.17 -14.18
C THR A 133 2.47 3.49 -15.52
N ILE A 134 2.28 2.18 -15.62
CA ILE A 134 2.44 1.44 -16.88
C ILE A 134 1.47 1.97 -17.93
N ASN A 135 0.19 2.11 -17.58
CA ASN A 135 -0.84 2.61 -18.50
C ASN A 135 -0.51 4.01 -19.02
N TYR A 136 -0.11 4.93 -18.13
CA TYR A 136 0.31 6.27 -18.51
C TYR A 136 1.48 6.25 -19.51
N LEU A 137 2.50 5.43 -19.26
CA LEU A 137 3.71 5.37 -20.11
C LEU A 137 3.49 4.64 -21.43
N VAL A 138 2.48 3.77 -21.51
CA VAL A 138 2.08 3.12 -22.76
C VAL A 138 1.22 4.06 -23.58
N ASP A 139 0.24 4.73 -22.96
CA ASP A 139 -0.61 5.73 -23.62
C ASP A 139 0.20 6.92 -24.16
N ASP A 140 1.21 7.40 -23.42
CA ASP A 140 2.07 8.53 -23.82
C ASP A 140 3.01 8.21 -24.99
N LYS A 141 3.22 6.92 -25.29
CA LYS A 141 4.06 6.45 -26.41
C LYS A 141 3.29 6.27 -27.71
N ILE A 142 1.97 6.45 -27.70
CA ILE A 142 1.06 6.28 -28.85
C ILE A 142 0.58 7.65 -29.31
#